data_AF-A0AAW5PBI2-F1
#
_entry.id   AF-A0AAW5PBI2-F1
#
_cell.length_a   1.000
_cell.length_b   1.000
_cell.length_c   1.000
_cell.angle_alpha   90.00
_cell.angle_beta   90.00
_cell.angle_gamma   90.00
#
_symmetry.space_group_name_H-M   'P 1'
#
loop_
_entity.id
_entity.type
_entity.pdbx_description
1 polymer ?
#
loop_
_entity_poly.entity_id
_entity_poly.type
_entity_poly.pdbx_seq_one_letter_code
_entity_poly.pdbx_strand_id
1 'polypeptide(L)'
;MQSKRWAEKVLAFVTLLLVPALLTGCLAAGAGAVAGDAAISPSEEAIEYVRTHDLEPYIGRAIERGDVVPGMSKEDVRFVEGDPKRMEEEEGRTVWVYGTVTQRKQVYFENGKVVDHNL
;
A
#
# COMPACT_ATOMS: atom_id res chain seq x y z
N MET A 1 37.04 -11.81 51.63
CA MET A 1 35.73 -11.95 52.29
C MET A 1 34.82 -10.84 51.76
N GLN A 2 34.16 -10.98 50.61
CA GLN A 2 33.41 -12.14 50.11
C GLN A 2 32.29 -12.54 51.06
N SER A 3 31.10 -12.66 50.49
CA SER A 3 29.88 -13.23 51.07
C SER A 3 29.22 -12.37 52.15
N LYS A 4 27.99 -11.90 51.86
CA LYS A 4 26.88 -11.64 52.82
C LYS A 4 25.89 -10.55 52.39
N ARG A 5 25.78 -10.20 51.10
CA ARG A 5 24.64 -9.41 50.59
C ARG A 5 24.02 -9.92 49.29
N TRP A 6 24.29 -11.18 48.95
CA TRP A 6 23.76 -11.86 47.78
C TRP A 6 22.64 -12.87 48.12
N ALA A 7 22.08 -12.82 49.33
CA ALA A 7 21.26 -13.91 49.89
C ALA A 7 19.75 -13.63 50.02
N GLU A 8 19.22 -12.43 49.71
CA GLU A 8 17.83 -12.11 50.10
C GLU A 8 16.90 -11.62 48.99
N LYS A 9 17.34 -11.54 47.72
CA LYS A 9 16.45 -11.11 46.63
C LYS A 9 16.24 -12.12 45.51
N VAL A 10 16.85 -13.30 45.61
CA VAL A 10 16.78 -14.35 44.57
C VAL A 10 15.63 -15.35 44.83
N LEU A 11 14.92 -15.25 45.97
CA LEU A 11 14.04 -16.32 46.44
C LEU A 11 12.54 -15.98 46.51
N ALA A 12 12.05 -14.98 45.77
CA ALA A 12 10.64 -14.57 45.80
C ALA A 12 9.94 -14.55 44.44
N PHE A 13 10.58 -15.02 43.38
CA PHE A 13 10.02 -14.94 42.02
C PHE A 13 9.65 -16.28 41.40
N VAL A 14 9.95 -17.38 42.09
CA VAL A 14 9.68 -18.73 41.61
C VAL A 14 8.64 -19.33 42.55
N THR A 15 7.54 -19.78 41.95
CA THR A 15 6.56 -20.72 42.51
C THR A 15 5.69 -20.25 43.68
N LEU A 16 4.62 -19.52 43.37
CA LEU A 16 3.33 -19.80 44.00
C LEU A 16 2.18 -19.47 43.02
N LEU A 17 1.44 -20.51 42.62
CA LEU A 17 0.06 -20.48 42.08
C LEU A 17 -0.08 -19.95 40.64
N LEU A 18 0.19 -20.73 39.59
CA LEU A 18 -0.70 -21.78 39.06
C LEU A 18 -2.18 -21.66 39.47
N VAL A 19 -2.98 -21.08 38.55
CA VAL A 19 -4.25 -21.64 38.00
C VAL A 19 -5.50 -21.56 38.90
N PRO A 20 -6.69 -21.22 38.37
CA PRO A 20 -7.09 -20.27 37.32
C PRO A 20 -8.43 -19.56 37.72
N ALA A 21 -9.08 -18.85 36.78
CA ALA A 21 -10.54 -18.81 36.58
C ALA A 21 -11.11 -17.39 36.35
N LEU A 22 -11.44 -17.15 35.08
CA LEU A 22 -12.77 -16.68 34.68
C LEU A 22 -13.20 -15.29 35.16
N LEU A 23 -12.42 -14.25 34.85
CA LEU A 23 -12.97 -12.90 34.67
C LEU A 23 -12.42 -12.27 33.38
N THR A 24 -12.40 -13.04 32.29
CA THR A 24 -12.43 -12.51 30.93
C THR A 24 -13.85 -11.99 30.65
N GLY A 25 -14.19 -10.84 31.23
CA GLY A 25 -15.25 -10.00 30.70
C GLY A 25 -14.79 -9.49 29.34
N CYS A 26 -15.48 -9.93 28.28
CA CYS A 26 -15.12 -9.68 26.88
C CYS A 26 -14.79 -8.19 26.64
N LEU A 27 -13.54 -7.96 26.26
CA LEU A 27 -13.09 -6.75 25.61
C LEU A 27 -13.91 -6.51 24.34
N ALA A 28 -14.21 -5.24 24.14
CA ALA A 28 -14.48 -4.63 22.84
C ALA A 28 -15.67 -5.22 22.08
N ALA A 29 -16.80 -4.53 22.18
CA ALA A 29 -17.56 -4.24 20.97
C ALA A 29 -16.60 -3.51 20.01
N GLY A 30 -15.83 -4.28 19.25
CA GLY A 30 -15.23 -3.83 18.02
C GLY A 30 -16.38 -3.48 17.12
N ALA A 31 -16.83 -2.22 17.20
CA ALA A 31 -17.42 -1.57 16.06
C ALA A 31 -16.34 -1.69 14.98
N GLY A 32 -16.45 -2.74 14.17
CA GLY A 32 -15.82 -2.79 12.89
C GLY A 32 -16.33 -1.58 12.17
N ALA A 33 -15.54 -0.50 12.21
CA ALA A 33 -15.35 0.27 11.01
C ALA A 33 -14.84 -0.73 9.98
N VAL A 34 -15.77 -1.46 9.36
CA VAL A 34 -15.64 -1.72 7.95
C VAL A 34 -15.54 -0.31 7.40
N ALA A 35 -14.30 0.13 7.19
CA ALA A 35 -14.03 1.07 6.13
C ALA A 35 -14.64 0.36 4.92
N GLY A 36 -15.92 0.66 4.66
CA GLY A 36 -16.49 0.44 3.37
C GLY A 36 -15.50 1.13 2.48
N ASP A 37 -14.75 0.33 1.73
CA ASP A 37 -14.17 0.72 0.47
C ASP A 37 -15.31 1.48 -0.22
N ALA A 38 -15.32 2.79 -0.06
CA ALA A 38 -16.41 3.63 -0.49
C ALA A 38 -16.36 3.42 -1.98
N ALA A 39 -17.27 2.61 -2.53
CA ALA A 39 -17.20 2.15 -3.90
C ALA A 39 -17.10 3.42 -4.76
N ILE A 40 -15.87 3.74 -5.17
CA ILE A 40 -15.60 4.91 -5.98
C ILE A 40 -16.18 4.50 -7.32
N SER A 41 -17.40 4.95 -7.57
CA SER A 41 -18.04 4.74 -8.86
C SER A 41 -17.09 5.33 -9.91
N PRO A 42 -16.69 4.54 -10.91
CA PRO A 42 -15.79 5.04 -11.95
C PRO A 42 -16.43 6.23 -12.67
N SER A 43 -15.60 7.19 -13.10
CA SER A 43 -16.07 8.31 -13.90
C SER A 43 -16.60 7.82 -15.26
N GLU A 44 -17.56 8.54 -15.85
CA GLU A 44 -18.07 8.21 -17.19
C GLU A 44 -16.95 8.19 -18.24
N GLU A 45 -15.99 9.11 -18.12
CA GLU A 45 -14.81 9.17 -18.98
C GLU A 45 -13.94 7.90 -18.86
N ALA A 46 -13.71 7.39 -17.65
CA ALA A 46 -12.95 6.16 -17.46
C ALA A 46 -13.67 4.93 -18.04
N ILE A 47 -15.00 4.85 -17.86
CA ILE A 47 -15.83 3.78 -18.44
C ILE A 47 -15.77 3.84 -19.97
N GLU A 48 -15.89 5.02 -20.57
CA GLU A 48 -15.81 5.21 -22.01
C GLU A 48 -14.43 4.87 -22.56
N TYR A 49 -13.37 5.29 -21.87
CA TYR A 49 -11.99 4.96 -22.23
C TYR A 49 -11.80 3.44 -22.27
N VAL A 50 -12.17 2.73 -21.21
CA VAL A 50 -12.01 1.27 -21.12
C VAL A 50 -12.85 0.52 -22.17
N ARG A 51 -14.03 1.05 -22.54
CA ARG A 51 -14.86 0.44 -23.59
C ARG A 51 -14.33 0.63 -25.00
N THR A 52 -13.59 1.70 -25.25
CA THR A 52 -13.10 2.07 -26.59
C THR A 52 -11.69 1.56 -26.86
N HIS A 53 -10.97 1.11 -25.83
CA HIS A 53 -9.61 0.60 -25.93
C HIS A 53 -9.58 -0.91 -25.70
N ASP A 54 -8.74 -1.62 -26.46
CA ASP A 54 -8.51 -3.06 -26.28
C ASP A 54 -7.51 -3.29 -25.14
N LEU A 55 -8.04 -3.33 -23.91
CA LEU A 55 -7.26 -3.43 -22.67
C LEU A 55 -7.45 -4.79 -21.99
N GLU A 56 -6.40 -5.24 -21.30
CA GLU A 56 -6.55 -6.38 -20.41
C GLU A 56 -7.54 -6.06 -19.28
N PRO A 57 -8.41 -7.01 -18.86
CA PRO A 57 -9.46 -6.71 -17.90
C PRO A 57 -8.98 -6.13 -16.56
N TYR A 58 -7.75 -6.44 -16.12
CA TYR A 58 -7.20 -5.88 -14.88
C TYR A 58 -6.72 -4.44 -15.06
N ILE A 59 -6.21 -4.08 -16.24
CA ILE A 59 -5.82 -2.71 -16.60
C ILE A 59 -7.07 -1.83 -16.64
N GLY A 60 -8.14 -2.31 -17.31
CA GLY A 60 -9.41 -1.56 -17.36
C GLY A 60 -9.97 -1.26 -15.96
N ARG A 61 -9.96 -2.25 -15.06
CA ARG A 61 -10.39 -2.04 -13.66
C ARG A 61 -9.49 -1.07 -12.89
N ALA A 62 -8.19 -1.04 -13.18
CA ALA A 62 -7.28 -0.10 -12.54
C ALA A 62 -7.54 1.33 -13.03
N ILE A 63 -7.75 1.53 -14.33
CA ILE A 63 -8.12 2.83 -14.90
C ILE A 63 -9.43 3.35 -14.31
N GLU A 64 -10.45 2.49 -14.22
CA GLU A 64 -11.75 2.82 -13.59
C GLU A 64 -11.61 3.29 -12.13
N ARG A 65 -10.57 2.84 -11.42
CA ARG A 65 -10.27 3.23 -10.03
C ARG A 65 -9.32 4.44 -9.93
N GLY A 66 -8.71 4.84 -11.04
CA GLY A 66 -7.65 5.85 -11.05
C GLY A 66 -6.29 5.32 -10.55
N ASP A 67 -6.04 4.01 -10.66
CA ASP A 67 -4.80 3.37 -10.24
C ASP A 67 -3.88 3.08 -11.44
N VAL A 68 -2.57 3.24 -11.26
CA VAL A 68 -1.56 2.79 -12.22
C VAL A 68 -1.06 1.40 -11.83
N VAL A 69 -0.99 0.46 -12.78
CA VAL A 69 -0.50 -0.91 -12.54
C VAL A 69 0.53 -1.33 -13.60
N PRO A 70 1.40 -2.31 -13.29
CA PRO A 70 2.30 -2.90 -14.29
C PRO A 70 1.55 -3.39 -15.54
N GLY A 71 2.16 -3.23 -16.72
CA GLY A 71 1.56 -3.58 -18.01
C GLY A 71 0.81 -2.45 -18.71
N MET A 72 0.45 -1.38 -18.00
CA MET A 72 -0.12 -0.18 -18.59
C MET A 72 0.81 0.47 -19.61
N SER A 73 0.26 1.00 -20.70
CA SER A 73 1.01 1.81 -21.64
C SER A 73 1.23 3.23 -21.11
N LYS A 74 2.14 3.98 -21.76
CA LYS A 74 2.31 5.41 -21.49
C LYS A 74 1.02 6.23 -21.70
N GLU A 75 0.16 5.80 -22.62
CA GLU A 75 -1.12 6.45 -22.89
C GLU A 75 -2.12 6.21 -21.75
N ASP A 76 -2.24 4.97 -21.29
CA ASP A 76 -3.09 4.61 -20.15
C ASP A 76 -2.67 5.39 -18.89
N VAL A 77 -1.36 5.46 -18.61
CA VAL A 77 -0.85 6.23 -17.46
C VAL A 77 -1.13 7.72 -17.61
N ARG A 78 -1.01 8.27 -18.83
CA ARG A 78 -1.34 9.68 -19.08
C ARG A 78 -2.83 9.95 -18.92
N PHE A 79 -3.69 9.00 -19.26
CA PHE A 79 -5.13 9.11 -19.01
C PHE A 79 -5.43 9.16 -17.50
N VAL A 80 -4.75 8.34 -16.70
CA VAL A 80 -4.97 8.24 -15.25
C VAL A 80 -4.32 9.38 -14.46
N GLU A 81 -3.02 9.63 -14.64
CA GLU A 81 -2.22 10.59 -13.84
C GLU A 81 -2.02 11.94 -14.54
N GLY A 82 -2.34 12.04 -15.83
CA GLY A 82 -2.01 13.20 -16.66
C GLY A 82 -0.55 13.21 -17.13
N ASP A 83 -0.12 14.38 -17.61
CA ASP A 83 1.23 14.55 -18.13
C ASP A 83 2.29 14.60 -17.02
N PRO A 84 3.43 13.89 -17.19
CA PRO A 84 4.51 13.95 -16.22
C PRO A 84 5.16 15.32 -16.23
N LYS A 85 5.61 15.77 -15.06
CA LYS A 85 6.33 17.04 -14.93
C LYS A 85 7.72 16.97 -15.58
N ARG A 86 8.32 15.78 -15.56
CA ARG A 86 9.62 15.52 -16.18
C ARG A 86 9.70 14.05 -16.62
N MET A 87 10.44 13.83 -17.70
CA MET A 87 10.84 12.51 -18.16
C MET A 87 12.36 12.37 -18.01
N GLU A 88 12.80 11.26 -17.45
CA GLU A 88 14.21 10.93 -17.21
C GLU A 88 14.50 9.55 -17.80
N GLU A 89 15.78 9.20 -17.94
CA GLU A 89 16.24 7.88 -18.37
C GLU A 89 17.18 7.33 -17.30
N GLU A 90 16.84 6.18 -16.72
CA GLU A 90 17.58 5.54 -15.63
C GLU A 90 17.82 4.07 -16.00
N GLU A 91 19.09 3.65 -16.11
CA GLU A 91 19.46 2.25 -16.38
C GLU A 91 18.80 1.67 -17.65
N GLY A 92 18.56 2.49 -18.68
CA GLY A 92 17.89 2.10 -19.92
C GLY A 92 16.36 2.08 -19.85
N ARG A 93 15.78 2.54 -18.73
CA ARG A 93 14.33 2.65 -18.51
C ARG A 93 13.88 4.09 -18.65
N THR A 94 12.69 4.30 -19.23
CA THR A 94 12.08 5.64 -19.19
C THR A 94 11.42 5.83 -17.83
N VAL A 95 11.72 6.94 -17.14
CA VAL A 95 11.11 7.28 -15.85
C VAL A 95 10.26 8.52 -16.01
N TRP A 96 8.98 8.43 -15.65
CA TRP A 96 8.09 9.58 -15.58
C TRP A 96 8.00 10.05 -14.13
N VAL A 97 8.27 11.34 -13.93
CA VAL A 97 8.32 11.95 -12.61
C VAL A 97 7.15 12.90 -12.43
N TYR A 98 6.41 12.68 -11.37
CA TYR A 98 5.24 13.45 -10.95
C TYR A 98 5.50 14.14 -9.62
N GLY A 99 4.73 15.20 -9.35
CA GLY A 99 4.75 15.91 -8.08
C GLY A 99 5.91 16.91 -7.91
N THR A 100 6.35 17.07 -6.66
CA THR A 100 7.38 18.04 -6.25
C THR A 100 8.63 17.33 -5.76
N VAL A 101 9.69 18.08 -5.44
CA VAL A 101 10.95 17.49 -4.93
C VAL A 101 10.72 16.74 -3.60
N THR A 102 9.77 17.17 -2.78
CA THR A 102 9.46 16.55 -1.47
C THR A 102 8.38 15.47 -1.53
N GLN A 103 7.58 15.46 -2.60
CA GLN A 103 6.53 14.46 -2.86
C GLN A 103 6.71 13.94 -4.28
N ARG A 104 7.85 13.27 -4.50
CA ARG A 104 8.25 12.75 -5.80
C ARG A 104 7.57 11.41 -6.00
N LYS A 105 6.75 11.34 -7.04
CA LYS A 105 6.12 10.12 -7.53
C LYS A 105 6.79 9.68 -8.83
N GLN A 106 6.98 8.39 -9.04
CA GLN A 106 7.70 7.87 -10.20
C GLN A 106 6.98 6.68 -10.82
N VAL A 107 6.96 6.65 -12.15
CA VAL A 107 6.49 5.50 -12.93
C VAL A 107 7.60 5.08 -13.88
N TYR A 108 7.99 3.82 -13.82
CA TYR A 108 9.10 3.25 -14.59
C TYR A 108 8.54 2.46 -15.77
N PHE A 109 9.10 2.71 -16.95
CA PHE A 109 8.71 2.05 -18.18
C PHE A 109 9.86 1.30 -18.85
N GLU A 110 9.56 0.11 -19.31
CA GLU A 110 10.39 -0.67 -20.23
C GLU A 110 9.53 -1.07 -21.44
N ASN A 111 10.09 -0.98 -22.64
CA ASN A 111 9.37 -1.32 -23.89
C ASN A 111 7.99 -0.61 -24.02
N GLY A 112 7.88 0.61 -23.46
CA GLY A 112 6.65 1.41 -23.49
C GLY A 112 5.57 0.99 -22.49
N LYS A 113 5.84 0.04 -21.60
CA LYS A 113 4.92 -0.47 -20.58
C LYS A 113 5.43 -0.22 -19.17
N VAL A 114 4.53 -0.01 -18.22
CA VAL A 114 4.86 0.14 -16.80
C VAL A 114 5.45 -1.16 -16.28
N VAL A 115 6.62 -1.08 -15.64
CA VAL A 115 7.25 -2.21 -14.95
C VAL A 115 7.23 -2.05 -13.43
N ASP A 116 7.24 -0.80 -12.94
CA ASP A 116 7.21 -0.48 -11.51
C ASP A 116 6.73 0.96 -11.30
N HIS A 117 6.29 1.30 -10.09
CA HIS A 117 5.92 2.66 -9.71
C HIS A 117 5.96 2.89 -8.19
N ASN A 118 6.14 4.15 -7.82
CA ASN A 118 6.04 4.64 -6.45
C ASN A 118 5.10 5.87 -6.46
N LEU A 119 3.81 5.62 -6.25
CA LEU A 119 2.72 6.61 -6.34
C LEU A 119 2.05 6.87 -4.99
#